data_AF-A0ABC9H8K4-F1
#
_entry.id   AF-A0ABC9H8K4-F1
#
_cell.length_a   1.000
_cell.length_b   1.000
_cell.length_c   1.000
_cell.angle_alpha   90.00
_cell.angle_beta   90.00
_cell.angle_gamma   90.00
#
_symmetry.space_group_name_H-M   'P 1'
#
loop_
_entity.id
_entity.type
_entity.pdbx_description
1 polymer ?
#
loop_
_entity_poly.entity_id
_entity_poly.type
_entity_poly.pdbx_seq_one_letter_code
_entity_poly.pdbx_strand_id
1 'polypeptide(L)'
;MPSRGNFSSGSVSSSLGGFRVYVCEHSTDPPEGQVIQTDSTNILIRHLQLNKQKSDAKDSGSRTPGENTRGKRSAARSLDVNNASKRPNLGTSAGSSGCEETISGFSQHTLQSFTVERLRALLRQSGLPAKGKKGE
;
A
#
# COMPACT_ATOMS: atom_id res chain seq x y z
N MET A 1 24.12 -7.50 30.08
CA MET A 1 23.51 -8.45 29.12
C MET A 1 23.09 -9.69 29.89
N PRO A 2 21.88 -10.23 29.68
CA PRO A 2 21.47 -11.46 30.34
C PRO A 2 22.32 -12.64 29.82
N SER A 3 23.06 -13.28 30.71
CA SER A 3 23.81 -14.51 30.41
C SER A 3 22.83 -15.68 30.24
N ARG A 4 22.78 -16.28 29.05
CA ARG A 4 22.00 -17.49 28.76
C ARG A 4 22.85 -18.76 28.60
N GLY A 5 24.12 -18.68 29.03
CA GLY A 5 25.09 -19.77 28.94
C GLY A 5 25.70 -19.98 27.54
N ASN A 6 26.91 -20.55 27.54
CA ASN A 6 27.56 -21.29 26.44
C ASN A 6 28.35 -20.51 25.37
N PHE A 7 29.19 -19.55 25.76
CA PHE A 7 30.26 -19.05 24.88
C PHE A 7 31.68 -19.23 25.44
N SER A 8 31.86 -20.08 26.46
CA SER A 8 33.13 -20.24 27.17
C SER A 8 34.20 -21.06 26.42
N SER A 9 33.80 -21.87 25.43
CA SER A 9 34.71 -22.66 24.60
C SER A 9 34.44 -22.43 23.11
N GLY A 10 35.26 -21.60 22.48
CA GLY A 10 35.25 -21.39 21.04
C GLY A 10 35.90 -22.57 20.32
N SER A 11 35.19 -23.68 20.15
CA SER A 11 35.59 -24.69 19.18
C SER A 11 35.25 -24.16 17.79
N VAL A 12 36.20 -23.49 17.15
CA VAL A 12 36.14 -23.18 15.72
C VAL A 12 36.11 -24.51 14.95
N SER A 13 34.91 -24.96 14.58
CA SER A 13 34.75 -26.10 13.70
C SER A 13 35.38 -25.74 12.35
N SER A 14 36.49 -26.38 12.03
CA SER A 14 37.28 -26.17 10.80
C SER A 14 36.63 -26.71 9.52
N SER A 15 35.37 -27.12 9.56
CA SER A 15 34.58 -27.41 8.37
C SER A 15 33.66 -26.24 8.05
N LEU A 16 34.00 -25.50 6.99
CA LEU A 16 33.13 -24.51 6.35
C LEU A 16 31.99 -25.25 5.59
N GLY A 17 31.22 -26.05 6.32
CA GLY A 17 30.21 -26.98 5.79
C GLY A 17 29.42 -27.75 6.87
N GLY A 18 29.45 -27.29 8.13
CA GLY A 18 29.02 -28.08 9.31
C GLY A 18 27.52 -28.26 9.54
N PHE A 19 26.63 -27.82 8.64
CA PHE A 19 25.21 -28.12 8.76
C PHE A 19 24.91 -29.43 8.04
N ARG A 20 24.48 -30.43 8.82
CA ARG A 20 24.02 -31.71 8.28
C ARG A 20 22.72 -31.49 7.50
N VAL A 21 22.63 -32.08 6.31
CA VAL A 21 21.39 -32.08 5.53
C VAL A 21 20.35 -32.89 6.28
N TYR A 22 19.20 -32.29 6.56
CA TYR A 22 18.05 -33.00 7.10
C TYR A 22 17.31 -33.72 5.98
N VAL A 23 17.07 -35.03 6.16
CA VAL A 23 16.29 -35.86 5.24
C VAL A 23 15.12 -36.43 6.03
N CYS A 24 13.91 -36.14 5.60
CA CYS A 24 12.69 -36.63 6.24
C CYS A 24 12.46 -38.09 5.83
N GLU A 25 12.33 -38.98 6.81
CA GLU A 25 11.95 -40.38 6.58
C GLU A 25 10.42 -40.57 6.49
N HIS A 26 9.66 -39.55 6.91
CA HIS A 26 8.20 -39.57 7.00
C HIS A 26 7.60 -38.43 6.18
N SER A 27 6.30 -38.51 5.88
CA SER A 27 5.59 -37.41 5.22
C SER A 27 5.72 -36.13 6.06
N THR A 28 6.04 -35.04 5.37
CA THR A 28 6.06 -33.67 5.92
C THR A 28 4.88 -32.86 5.41
N ASP A 29 3.81 -33.52 4.98
CA ASP A 29 2.59 -32.83 4.63
C ASP A 29 2.06 -32.07 5.86
N PRO A 30 1.53 -30.85 5.67
CA PRO A 30 0.97 -30.09 6.78
C PRO A 30 -0.18 -30.89 7.44
N PRO A 31 -0.42 -30.72 8.75
CA PRO A 31 -1.52 -31.37 9.44
C PRO A 31 -2.86 -31.15 8.72
N GLU A 32 -3.67 -32.20 8.63
CA GLU A 32 -4.95 -32.16 7.92
C GLU A 32 -5.86 -31.04 8.46
N GLY A 33 -6.51 -30.31 7.55
CA GLY A 33 -7.41 -29.20 7.89
C GLY A 33 -6.72 -27.86 8.17
N GLN A 34 -5.39 -27.80 8.23
CA GLN A 34 -4.68 -26.52 8.37
C GLN A 34 -4.24 -25.97 7.02
N VAL A 35 -4.88 -24.88 6.60
CA VAL A 35 -4.56 -24.20 5.34
C VAL A 35 -4.18 -22.76 5.63
N ILE A 36 -3.00 -22.34 5.17
CA ILE A 36 -2.59 -20.94 5.20
C ILE A 36 -3.24 -20.24 4.01
N GLN A 37 -4.23 -19.40 4.27
CA GLN A 37 -4.88 -18.58 3.24
C GLN A 37 -4.54 -17.10 3.44
N THR A 38 -4.31 -16.41 2.32
CA THR A 38 -4.11 -14.96 2.32
C THR A 38 -5.39 -14.29 1.86
N ASP A 39 -5.92 -13.38 2.68
CA ASP A 39 -7.08 -12.58 2.27
C ASP A 39 -6.64 -11.58 1.18
N SER A 40 -7.23 -11.76 0.00
CA SER A 40 -6.96 -10.99 -1.23
C SER A 40 -7.50 -9.56 -1.20
N THR A 41 -8.31 -9.21 -0.21
CA THR A 41 -8.89 -7.88 -0.08
C THR A 41 -7.80 -6.84 0.17
N ASN A 42 -7.80 -5.77 -0.63
CA ASN A 42 -6.87 -4.65 -0.42
C ASN A 42 -6.98 -4.09 1.00
N ILE A 43 -5.85 -3.79 1.63
CA ILE A 43 -5.77 -3.35 3.02
C ILE A 43 -6.60 -2.07 3.29
N LEU A 44 -6.69 -1.15 2.32
CA LEU A 44 -7.46 0.07 2.46
C LEU A 44 -8.96 -0.25 2.47
N ILE A 45 -9.41 -1.13 1.56
CA ILE A 45 -10.82 -1.56 1.47
C ILE A 45 -11.23 -2.24 2.76
N ARG A 46 -10.42 -3.20 3.25
CA ARG A 46 -10.69 -3.90 4.52
C ARG A 46 -10.80 -2.91 5.69
N HIS A 47 -9.89 -1.95 5.78
CA HIS A 47 -9.90 -0.94 6.84
C HIS A 47 -11.17 -0.06 6.80
N LEU A 48 -11.57 0.42 5.63
CA LEU A 48 -12.77 1.23 5.48
C LEU A 48 -14.05 0.44 5.81
N GLN A 49 -14.13 -0.83 5.39
CA GLN A 49 -15.25 -1.72 5.72
C GLN A 49 -15.36 -1.98 7.23
N LEU A 50 -14.23 -2.24 7.91
CA LEU A 50 -14.19 -2.41 9.36
C LEU A 50 -14.66 -1.14 10.09
N ASN A 51 -14.26 0.04 9.62
CA ASN A 51 -14.69 1.30 10.23
C ASN A 51 -16.18 1.58 10.02
N LYS A 52 -16.72 1.24 8.83
CA LYS A 52 -18.15 1.36 8.54
C LYS A 52 -18.99 0.50 9.50
N GLN A 53 -18.59 -0.76 9.73
CA GLN A 53 -19.30 -1.65 10.66
C GLN A 53 -19.26 -1.14 12.11
N LYS A 54 -18.12 -0.58 12.53
CA LYS A 54 -17.97 0.01 13.88
C LYS A 54 -18.81 1.27 14.07
N SER A 55 -19.03 2.07 13.02
CA SER A 55 -19.92 3.24 13.10
C SER A 55 -21.40 2.85 13.11
N ASP A 56 -21.80 1.86 12.30
CA ASP A 56 -23.21 1.37 12.25
C ASP A 56 -23.64 0.77 13.60
N ALA A 57 -22.74 0.02 14.25
CA ALA A 57 -23.00 -0.56 15.57
C ALA A 57 -23.20 0.48 16.68
N LYS A 58 -22.82 1.75 16.46
CA LYS A 58 -23.02 2.84 17.42
C LYS A 58 -24.32 3.61 17.19
N ASP A 59 -24.94 3.46 16.02
CA ASP A 59 -26.16 4.17 15.63
C ASP A 59 -27.45 3.38 15.90
N SER A 60 -27.35 2.07 16.18
CA SER A 60 -28.49 1.23 16.61
C SER A 60 -28.77 1.31 18.13
N GLY A 61 -28.15 2.25 18.85
CA GLY A 61 -28.18 2.34 20.31
C GLY A 61 -28.68 3.68 20.85
N SER A 62 -29.56 4.40 20.14
CA SER A 62 -30.17 5.63 20.69
C SER A 62 -31.51 5.34 21.37
N ARG A 63 -31.48 4.84 22.62
CA ARG A 63 -32.52 5.15 23.63
C ARG A 63 -32.09 4.78 25.05
N THR A 64 -31.20 5.59 25.63
CA THR A 64 -31.30 6.01 27.04
C THR A 64 -30.55 7.33 27.23
N PRO A 65 -31.22 8.43 27.64
CA PRO A 65 -30.55 9.61 28.19
C PRO A 65 -30.20 9.33 29.65
N GLY A 66 -28.91 9.27 29.99
CA GLY A 66 -28.50 9.23 31.39
C GLY A 66 -27.21 8.47 31.64
N GLU A 67 -26.16 9.24 31.89
CA GLU A 67 -25.14 8.94 32.90
C GLU A 67 -24.20 7.73 32.69
N ASN A 68 -22.94 8.00 32.33
CA ASN A 68 -21.84 7.77 33.28
C ASN A 68 -20.52 8.41 32.77
N THR A 69 -20.03 9.32 33.60
CA THR A 69 -18.75 10.01 33.57
C THR A 69 -17.55 9.10 33.90
N ARG A 70 -16.56 8.98 33.01
CA ARG A 70 -15.14 8.92 33.41
C ARG A 70 -14.19 9.10 32.23
N GLY A 71 -13.67 10.32 32.04
CA GLY A 71 -12.42 10.49 31.29
C GLY A 71 -12.27 11.72 30.41
N LYS A 72 -12.04 12.88 31.04
CA LYS A 72 -11.17 14.00 30.56
C LYS A 72 -11.81 15.04 29.60
N ARG A 73 -12.35 16.09 30.24
CA ARG A 73 -12.46 17.53 29.89
C ARG A 73 -12.51 17.93 28.40
N SER A 74 -13.72 18.21 27.92
CA SER A 74 -13.94 19.10 26.77
C SER A 74 -13.86 20.56 27.22
N ALA A 75 -12.99 21.37 26.61
CA ALA A 75 -13.04 22.82 26.73
C ALA A 75 -13.96 23.35 25.62
N ALA A 76 -15.14 23.84 25.99
CA ALA A 76 -16.04 24.52 25.08
C ALA A 76 -15.87 26.04 25.21
N ARG A 77 -15.85 26.69 24.04
CA ARG A 77 -16.31 28.05 23.67
C ARG A 77 -15.21 28.90 23.02
N SER A 78 -15.37 29.16 21.73
CA SER A 78 -15.75 30.50 21.27
C SER A 78 -16.33 30.40 19.86
N LEU A 79 -17.59 30.79 19.74
CA LEU A 79 -18.21 31.21 18.49
C LEU A 79 -17.58 32.58 18.19
N ASP A 80 -16.83 32.71 17.11
CA ASP A 80 -16.70 34.02 16.47
C ASP A 80 -16.78 33.89 14.96
N VAL A 81 -17.65 34.75 14.45
CA VAL A 81 -18.04 34.98 13.08
C VAL A 81 -16.96 35.87 12.49
N ASN A 82 -16.32 35.44 11.39
CA ASN A 82 -16.08 36.27 10.21
C ASN A 82 -15.10 35.63 9.21
N ASN A 83 -15.63 35.45 8.00
CA ASN A 83 -15.02 35.70 6.69
C ASN A 83 -13.59 35.21 6.40
N ALA A 84 -13.47 34.35 5.39
CA ALA A 84 -12.96 34.79 4.09
C ALA A 84 -13.08 33.67 3.04
N SER A 85 -13.92 33.93 2.06
CA SER A 85 -14.02 33.22 0.78
C SER A 85 -12.64 32.96 0.16
N LYS A 86 -12.28 31.70 -0.07
CA LYS A 86 -11.28 31.31 -1.07
C LYS A 86 -11.87 30.23 -1.98
N ARG A 87 -12.51 30.70 -3.05
CA ARG A 87 -12.81 29.90 -4.26
C ARG A 87 -11.50 29.70 -5.08
N PRO A 88 -11.47 28.78 -6.06
CA PRO A 88 -10.35 27.90 -6.39
C PRO A 88 -9.35 28.50 -7.38
N ASN A 89 -8.09 28.04 -7.35
CA ASN A 89 -7.14 28.24 -8.46
C ASN A 89 -7.26 27.07 -9.44
N LEU A 90 -8.11 27.23 -10.46
CA LEU A 90 -7.92 26.59 -11.76
C LEU A 90 -6.71 27.29 -12.41
N GLY A 91 -5.54 26.67 -12.30
CA GLY A 91 -4.35 27.09 -13.03
C GLY A 91 -4.40 26.56 -14.46
N THR A 92 -5.22 27.19 -15.31
CA THR A 92 -5.09 27.07 -16.76
C THR A 92 -4.00 28.04 -17.20
N SER A 93 -2.79 27.55 -17.48
CA SER A 93 -1.86 28.23 -18.35
C SER A 93 -1.74 27.43 -19.64
N ALA A 94 -2.61 27.80 -20.59
CA ALA A 94 -2.43 27.49 -21.99
C ALA A 94 -1.23 28.29 -22.53
N GLY A 95 -0.32 27.63 -23.27
CA GLY A 95 0.73 28.34 -24.00
C GLY A 95 1.96 27.51 -24.37
N SER A 96 1.77 26.40 -25.11
CA SER A 96 2.68 25.89 -26.15
C SER A 96 2.07 24.61 -26.74
N SER A 97 0.95 24.69 -27.46
CA SER A 97 0.93 24.60 -28.93
C SER A 97 2.13 23.86 -29.55
N GLY A 98 1.85 22.72 -30.20
CA GLY A 98 2.66 22.24 -31.31
C GLY A 98 3.35 20.89 -31.12
N CYS A 99 2.55 19.82 -30.97
CA CYS A 99 2.75 18.51 -31.62
C CYS A 99 1.78 17.53 -30.95
N GLU A 100 0.49 17.72 -31.19
CA GLU A 100 -0.45 16.61 -31.07
C GLU A 100 -0.28 15.78 -32.36
N GLU A 101 0.85 15.09 -32.49
CA GLU A 101 0.91 13.99 -33.43
C GLU A 101 0.36 12.78 -32.69
N THR A 102 -0.96 12.64 -32.75
CA THR A 102 -1.72 11.45 -32.39
C THR A 102 -1.28 10.30 -33.30
N ILE A 103 -0.08 9.74 -33.09
CA ILE A 103 0.39 8.59 -33.88
C ILE A 103 -0.29 7.29 -33.42
N SER A 104 -1.08 7.29 -32.36
CA SER A 104 -1.63 6.03 -31.85
C SER A 104 -3.10 6.14 -31.53
N GLY A 105 -3.92 5.48 -32.35
CA GLY A 105 -5.35 5.20 -32.14
C GLY A 105 -5.64 4.32 -30.91
N PHE A 106 -4.83 4.43 -29.86
CA PHE A 106 -5.02 3.79 -28.57
C PHE A 106 -5.44 4.84 -27.56
N SER A 107 -6.48 4.53 -26.79
CA SER A 107 -6.85 5.35 -25.64
C SER A 107 -5.74 5.35 -24.58
N GLN A 108 -5.67 6.39 -23.76
CA GLN A 108 -4.71 6.50 -22.67
C GLN A 108 -4.77 5.28 -21.72
N HIS A 109 -5.96 4.77 -21.42
CA HIS A 109 -6.15 3.60 -20.56
C HIS A 109 -5.64 2.31 -21.22
N THR A 110 -5.73 2.20 -22.55
CA THR A 110 -5.20 1.04 -23.30
C THR A 110 -3.67 1.04 -23.32
N LEU A 111 -3.04 2.21 -23.42
CA LEU A 111 -1.58 2.32 -23.37
C LEU A 111 -1.04 1.96 -21.98
N GLN A 112 -1.76 2.32 -20.91
CA GLN A 112 -1.37 1.99 -19.53
C GLN A 112 -1.45 0.49 -19.20
N SER A 113 -2.24 -0.29 -19.94
CA SER A 113 -2.32 -1.75 -19.74
C SER A 113 -1.24 -2.53 -20.48
N PHE A 114 -0.43 -1.88 -21.31
CA PHE A 114 0.64 -2.54 -22.07
C PHE A 114 1.90 -2.73 -21.24
N THR A 115 2.60 -3.84 -21.50
CA THR A 115 3.93 -4.06 -20.93
C THR A 115 4.94 -3.06 -21.49
N VAL A 116 6.01 -2.81 -20.73
CA VAL A 116 7.10 -1.90 -21.16
C VAL A 116 7.72 -2.35 -22.48
N GLU A 117 7.81 -3.66 -22.73
CA GLU A 117 8.30 -4.21 -23.99
C GLU A 117 7.40 -3.86 -25.16
N ARG A 118 6.08 -3.98 -24.98
CA ARG A 118 5.09 -3.61 -26.01
C ARG A 118 5.11 -2.10 -26.27
N LEU A 119 5.25 -1.28 -25.23
CA LEU A 119 5.39 0.17 -25.37
C LEU A 119 6.67 0.55 -26.12
N ARG A 120 7.80 -0.09 -25.81
CA ARG A 120 9.07 0.12 -26.53
C ARG A 120 8.98 -0.32 -27.99
N ALA A 121 8.28 -1.42 -28.28
CA ALA A 121 8.07 -1.90 -29.64
C ALA A 121 7.27 -0.89 -30.48
N LEU A 122 6.19 -0.33 -29.90
CA LEU A 122 5.39 0.70 -30.56
C LEU A 122 6.21 1.97 -30.84
N LEU A 123 7.01 2.43 -29.88
CA LEU A 123 7.89 3.58 -30.08
C LEU A 123 8.90 3.32 -31.20
N ARG A 124 9.50 2.13 -31.28
CA ARG A 124 10.43 1.76 -32.36
C ARG A 124 9.73 1.68 -33.71
N GLN A 125 8.50 1.16 -33.75
CA GLN A 125 7.70 1.09 -34.97
C GLN A 125 7.34 2.49 -35.50
N SER A 126 7.07 3.44 -34.60
CA SER A 126 6.81 4.83 -34.95
C SER A 126 8.09 5.66 -35.11
N GLY A 127 9.28 5.03 -35.14
CA GLY A 127 10.57 5.73 -35.32
C GLY A 127 11.02 6.59 -34.12
N LEU A 128 10.38 6.46 -32.96
CA LEU A 128 10.66 7.22 -31.75
C LEU A 128 11.71 6.53 -30.86
N PRO A 129 12.54 7.31 -30.12
CA PRO A 129 13.53 6.74 -29.22
C PRO A 129 12.87 6.06 -28.01
N ALA A 130 13.16 4.77 -27.81
CA ALA A 130 12.64 3.98 -26.68
C ALA A 130 13.30 4.29 -25.32
N LYS A 131 14.26 5.23 -25.28
CA LYS A 131 15.00 5.65 -24.09
C LYS A 131 15.44 7.11 -24.26
N GLY A 132 15.07 7.98 -23.33
CA GLY A 132 15.56 9.37 -23.31
C GLY A 132 17.00 9.45 -22.81
N LYS A 133 17.79 10.39 -23.35
CA LYS A 133 18.95 10.91 -22.63
C LYS A 133 18.42 11.81 -21.52
N LYS A 134 18.66 11.46 -20.27
CA LYS A 134 18.52 12.41 -19.16
C LYS A 134 19.53 13.51 -19.46
N GLY A 135 19.05 14.65 -19.95
CA GLY A 135 19.86 15.86 -20.09
C GLY A 135 20.40 16.26 -18.73
N GLU A 136 21.69 16.56 -18.71
CA GLU A 136 22.40 17.22 -17.61
C GLU A 136 21.73 18.55 -17.25
#